data_AF-A0A848U1P4-F1
#
_entry.id   AF-A0A848U1P4-F1
#
_cell.length_a   1.000
_cell.length_b   1.000
_cell.length_c   1.000
_cell.angle_alpha   90.00
_cell.angle_beta   90.00
_cell.angle_gamma   90.00
#
_symmetry.space_group_name_H-M   'P 1'
#
loop_
_entity.id
_entity.type
_entity.pdbx_description
1 polymer ?
#
loop_
_entity_poly.entity_id
_entity_poly.type
_entity_poly.pdbx_seq_one_letter_code
_entity_poly.pdbx_strand_id
1 'polypeptide(L)'
;SNGANLTDGIDGLAAGTSAIIVFTLGIFTWVSGNIIFSDYLDIMYITGAGELLVFITAFIGALVGFLWYNAFPATVFMGDTGSLTIGGVIAVIAIIIRKELLIPVLCGIFFAESISVMLQVGYFKYTKKRLGEGKRIFLMAPLHHHYQKRGYHESKIVTRFWIVGIMLAIITIVTLKVR
;
A
#
# COMPACT_ATOMS: atom_id res chain seq x y z
N SER A 1 5.39 2.88 6.79
CA SER A 1 5.44 4.35 6.69
C SER A 1 6.18 4.82 5.43
N ASN A 2 7.51 4.71 5.33
CA ASN A 2 8.28 5.20 4.17
C ASN A 2 7.80 4.71 2.79
N GLY A 3 7.35 3.46 2.67
CA GLY A 3 6.82 2.96 1.39
C GLY A 3 5.56 3.67 0.92
N ALA A 4 4.69 4.12 1.83
CA ALA A 4 3.51 4.93 1.50
C ALA A 4 3.91 6.34 1.05
N ASN A 5 4.90 6.95 1.74
CA ASN A 5 5.48 8.24 1.36
C ASN A 5 6.14 8.21 -0.02
N LEU A 6 6.93 7.17 -0.32
CA LEU A 6 7.51 6.97 -1.65
C LEU A 6 6.46 6.74 -2.75
N THR A 7 5.25 6.32 -2.39
CA THR A 7 4.16 6.09 -3.36
C THR A 7 3.30 7.34 -3.58
N ASP A 8 3.45 8.36 -2.73
CA ASP A 8 2.76 9.65 -2.81
C ASP A 8 3.46 10.60 -3.80
N GLY A 9 3.61 10.16 -5.05
CA GLY A 9 4.27 10.92 -6.13
C GLY A 9 3.39 11.20 -7.34
N ILE A 10 2.16 10.65 -7.37
CA ILE A 10 1.14 10.87 -8.40
C ILE A 10 -0.24 10.96 -7.74
N ASP A 11 -1.06 11.88 -8.23
CA ASP A 11 -2.45 12.12 -7.86
C ASP A 11 -3.28 10.83 -7.70
N GLY A 12 -3.79 10.59 -6.51
CA GLY A 12 -4.65 9.45 -6.18
C GLY A 12 -3.92 8.12 -5.98
N LEU A 13 -2.62 8.01 -6.26
CA LEU A 13 -1.90 6.74 -6.16
C LEU A 13 -1.82 6.24 -4.72
N ALA A 14 -1.27 7.04 -3.81
CA ALA A 14 -1.11 6.68 -2.40
C ALA A 14 -2.47 6.53 -1.70
N ALA A 15 -3.40 7.46 -1.88
CA ALA A 15 -4.72 7.41 -1.26
C ALA A 15 -5.52 6.17 -1.69
N GLY A 16 -5.61 5.92 -3.00
CA GLY A 16 -6.40 4.80 -3.53
C GLY A 16 -5.82 3.44 -3.18
N THR A 17 -4.50 3.27 -3.29
CA THR A 17 -3.84 2.02 -2.86
C THR A 17 -3.99 1.77 -1.36
N SER A 18 -3.91 2.82 -0.54
CA SER A 18 -4.14 2.72 0.90
C SER A 18 -5.58 2.33 1.24
N ALA A 19 -6.57 2.89 0.55
CA ALA A 19 -7.97 2.54 0.78
C ALA A 19 -8.22 1.04 0.54
N ILE A 20 -7.64 0.46 -0.51
CA ILE A 20 -7.72 -0.98 -0.80
C ILE A 20 -7.07 -1.81 0.33
N ILE A 21 -5.88 -1.41 0.79
CA ILE A 21 -5.14 -2.10 1.86
C ILE A 21 -5.95 -2.06 3.17
N VAL A 22 -6.37 -0.87 3.59
CA VAL A 22 -7.10 -0.65 4.84
C VAL A 22 -8.45 -1.37 4.82
N PHE A 23 -9.15 -1.38 3.68
CA PHE A 23 -10.38 -2.16 3.51
C PHE A 23 -10.15 -3.65 3.71
N THR A 24 -9.08 -4.20 3.12
CA THR A 24 -8.72 -5.60 3.28
C THR A 24 -8.39 -5.95 4.73
N LEU A 25 -7.64 -5.08 5.41
CA LEU A 25 -7.38 -5.22 6.85
C LEU A 25 -8.66 -5.12 7.67
N GLY A 26 -9.63 -4.29 7.28
CA GLY A 26 -10.95 -4.21 7.90
C GLY A 26 -11.73 -5.52 7.83
N ILE A 27 -11.68 -6.20 6.68
CA ILE A 27 -12.25 -7.54 6.53
C ILE A 27 -11.55 -8.51 7.51
N PHE A 28 -10.22 -8.51 7.58
CA PHE A 28 -9.50 -9.39 8.51
C PHE A 28 -9.82 -9.10 9.98
N THR A 29 -9.94 -7.84 10.35
CA THR A 29 -10.37 -7.41 11.69
C THR A 29 -11.77 -7.92 12.00
N TRP A 30 -12.71 -7.80 11.06
CA TRP A 30 -14.07 -8.28 11.23
C TRP A 30 -14.14 -9.80 11.47
N VAL A 31 -13.43 -10.55 10.63
CA VAL A 31 -13.41 -12.01 10.69
C VAL A 31 -12.74 -12.50 11.97
N SER A 32 -11.60 -11.92 12.34
CA SER A 32 -10.85 -12.28 13.57
C SER A 32 -11.56 -11.82 14.84
N GLY A 33 -12.46 -10.83 14.75
CA GLY A 33 -13.28 -10.35 15.86
C GLY A 33 -14.59 -11.11 16.07
N ASN A 34 -14.91 -12.08 15.22
CA ASN A 34 -16.12 -12.89 15.33
C ASN A 34 -15.77 -14.35 15.64
N ILE A 35 -16.27 -14.88 16.76
CA ILE A 35 -15.98 -16.23 17.24
C ILE A 35 -16.33 -17.29 16.20
N ILE A 36 -17.49 -17.16 15.54
CA ILE A 36 -17.98 -18.17 14.57
C ILE A 36 -17.07 -18.19 13.34
N PHE A 37 -16.69 -17.03 12.82
CA PHE A 37 -15.83 -16.95 11.63
C PHE A 37 -14.38 -17.31 11.94
N SER A 38 -13.89 -16.94 13.12
CA SER A 38 -12.53 -17.27 13.56
C SER A 38 -12.34 -18.77 13.69
N ASP A 39 -13.31 -19.47 14.28
CA ASP A 39 -13.34 -20.93 14.39
C ASP A 39 -13.48 -21.61 13.01
N TYR A 40 -14.38 -21.12 12.16
CA TYR A 40 -14.58 -21.68 10.81
C TYR A 40 -13.35 -21.57 9.90
N LEU A 41 -12.61 -20.46 10.00
CA LEU A 41 -11.44 -20.20 9.17
C LEU A 41 -10.13 -20.66 9.82
N ASP A 42 -10.20 -21.25 11.02
CA ASP A 42 -9.02 -21.66 11.79
C ASP A 42 -8.01 -20.51 11.97
N ILE A 43 -8.53 -19.33 12.33
CA ILE A 43 -7.74 -18.14 12.60
C ILE A 43 -7.84 -17.71 14.06
N MET A 44 -6.78 -17.06 14.56
CA MET A 44 -6.76 -16.54 15.93
C MET A 44 -7.91 -15.56 16.17
N TYR A 45 -8.79 -15.92 17.11
CA TYR A 45 -9.83 -15.01 17.61
C TYR A 45 -9.20 -13.92 18.48
N ILE A 46 -9.56 -12.66 18.21
CA ILE A 46 -9.04 -11.49 18.93
C ILE A 46 -10.22 -10.76 19.57
N THR A 47 -10.35 -10.93 20.88
CA THR A 47 -11.38 -10.25 21.69
C THR A 47 -11.25 -8.74 21.55
N GLY A 48 -12.36 -8.05 21.27
CA GLY A 48 -12.38 -6.58 21.15
C GLY A 48 -11.91 -6.03 19.80
N ALA A 49 -11.50 -6.88 18.84
CA ALA A 49 -11.12 -6.42 17.50
C ALA A 49 -12.25 -5.68 16.75
N GLY A 50 -13.51 -5.89 17.14
CA GLY A 50 -14.65 -5.16 16.60
C GLY A 50 -14.57 -3.63 16.80
N GLU A 51 -13.95 -3.14 17.88
CA GLU A 51 -13.78 -1.70 18.10
C GLU A 51 -12.81 -1.08 17.09
N LEU A 52 -11.77 -1.82 16.72
CA LEU A 52 -10.82 -1.41 15.69
C LEU A 52 -11.51 -1.24 14.32
N LEU A 53 -12.57 -1.99 14.05
CA LEU A 53 -13.32 -1.88 12.81
C LEU A 53 -13.99 -0.51 12.64
N VAL A 54 -14.45 0.11 13.74
CA VAL A 54 -15.04 1.47 13.71
C VAL A 54 -14.00 2.50 13.26
N PHE A 55 -12.79 2.41 13.79
CA PHE A 55 -11.69 3.27 13.35
C PHE A 55 -11.32 3.01 11.88
N ILE A 56 -11.22 1.73 11.48
CA ILE A 56 -10.88 1.35 10.11
C ILE A 56 -11.90 1.89 9.10
N THR A 57 -13.20 1.76 9.36
CA THR A 57 -14.24 2.24 8.44
C THR A 57 -14.26 3.76 8.35
N ALA A 58 -14.07 4.48 9.46
CA ALA A 58 -13.90 5.93 9.46
C ALA A 58 -12.67 6.36 8.65
N PHE A 59 -11.56 5.63 8.79
CA PHE A 59 -10.32 5.91 8.07
C PHE A 59 -10.46 5.65 6.56
N ILE A 60 -11.14 4.58 6.15
CA ILE A 60 -11.49 4.34 4.73
C ILE A 60 -12.34 5.49 4.20
N GLY A 61 -13.36 5.91 4.95
CA GLY A 61 -14.20 7.05 4.58
C GLY A 61 -13.37 8.32 4.38
N ALA A 62 -12.42 8.60 5.26
CA ALA A 62 -11.50 9.73 5.12
C ALA A 62 -10.59 9.60 3.88
N LEU A 63 -10.05 8.42 3.57
CA LEU A 63 -9.23 8.18 2.39
C LEU A 63 -10.03 8.35 1.08
N VAL A 64 -11.27 7.84 1.04
CA VAL A 64 -12.17 8.00 -0.11
C VAL A 64 -12.61 9.45 -0.26
N GLY A 65 -12.94 10.14 0.84
CA GLY A 65 -13.26 11.56 0.85
C GLY A 65 -12.08 12.43 0.41
N PHE A 66 -10.86 12.10 0.83
CA PHE A 66 -9.64 12.76 0.35
C PHE A 66 -9.41 12.51 -1.14
N LEU A 67 -9.63 11.28 -1.61
CA LEU A 67 -9.48 10.91 -3.02
C LEU A 67 -10.40 11.72 -3.95
N TRP A 68 -11.56 12.19 -3.46
CA TRP A 68 -12.42 13.13 -4.22
C TRP A 68 -11.67 14.39 -4.65
N TYR A 69 -10.78 14.90 -3.80
CA TYR A 69 -9.98 16.11 -4.05
C TYR A 69 -8.60 15.82 -4.62
N ASN A 70 -8.09 14.60 -4.43
CA ASN A 70 -6.75 14.19 -4.82
C ASN A 70 -6.71 13.38 -6.13
N ALA A 71 -7.85 12.91 -6.65
CA ALA A 71 -7.91 12.29 -7.96
C ALA A 71 -7.50 13.28 -9.05
N PHE A 72 -6.80 12.78 -10.08
CA PHE A 72 -6.26 13.61 -11.15
C PHE A 72 -7.37 14.41 -11.87
N PRO A 73 -7.21 15.73 -12.07
CA PRO A 73 -6.13 16.59 -11.57
C PRO A 73 -6.32 16.99 -10.09
N ALA A 74 -5.30 16.77 -9.25
CA ALA A 74 -5.41 17.00 -7.81
C ALA A 74 -5.56 18.48 -7.44
N THR A 75 -6.44 18.73 -6.47
CA THR A 75 -6.65 20.05 -5.83
C THR A 75 -6.01 20.13 -4.45
N VAL A 76 -5.81 18.98 -3.79
CA VAL A 76 -5.19 18.86 -2.47
C VAL A 76 -4.15 17.75 -2.51
N PHE A 77 -2.94 18.06 -2.03
CA PHE A 77 -1.85 17.09 -1.88
C PHE A 77 -1.82 16.50 -0.47
N MET A 78 -1.43 15.24 -0.36
CA MET A 78 -1.42 14.50 0.90
C MET A 78 -0.27 14.95 1.81
N GLY A 79 0.93 15.07 1.23
CA GLY A 79 2.13 15.47 1.95
C GLY A 79 2.63 14.42 2.95
N ASP A 80 3.73 14.75 3.62
CA ASP A 80 4.37 13.83 4.58
C ASP A 80 3.46 13.50 5.77
N THR A 81 2.65 14.47 6.21
CA THR A 81 1.69 14.29 7.31
C THR A 81 0.70 13.17 7.00
N GLY A 82 0.11 13.14 5.80
CA GLY A 82 -0.83 12.10 5.42
C GLY A 82 -0.13 10.77 5.13
N SER A 83 0.90 10.79 4.28
CA SER A 83 1.53 9.57 3.76
C SER A 83 2.26 8.76 4.84
N LEU A 84 2.99 9.42 5.75
CA LEU A 84 3.66 8.73 6.86
C LEU A 84 2.66 8.15 7.86
N THR A 85 1.58 8.89 8.14
CA THR A 85 0.49 8.45 9.03
C THR A 85 -0.21 7.23 8.48
N ILE A 86 -0.61 7.25 7.20
CA ILE A 86 -1.26 6.12 6.53
C ILE A 86 -0.40 4.86 6.61
N GLY A 87 0.88 4.97 6.25
CA GLY A 87 1.79 3.84 6.30
C GLY A 87 2.14 3.40 7.72
N GLY A 88 1.90 4.22 8.75
CA GLY A 88 2.00 3.85 10.16
C GLY A 88 0.74 3.13 10.65
N VAL A 89 -0.44 3.69 10.37
CA VAL A 89 -1.74 3.12 10.70
C VAL A 89 -1.91 1.73 10.10
N ILE A 90 -1.57 1.54 8.83
CA ILE A 90 -1.62 0.22 8.16
C ILE A 90 -0.76 -0.81 8.92
N ALA A 91 0.46 -0.42 9.32
CA ALA A 91 1.37 -1.32 10.04
C ALA A 91 0.84 -1.66 11.44
N VAL A 92 0.33 -0.66 12.17
CA VAL A 92 -0.26 -0.85 13.51
C VAL A 92 -1.47 -1.78 13.45
N ILE A 93 -2.41 -1.54 12.52
CA ILE A 93 -3.58 -2.41 12.34
C ILE A 93 -3.13 -3.85 12.09
N ALA A 94 -2.21 -4.05 11.16
CA ALA A 94 -1.73 -5.38 10.79
C ALA A 94 -1.05 -6.14 11.94
N ILE A 95 -0.34 -5.42 12.83
CA ILE A 95 0.24 -6.00 14.06
C ILE A 95 -0.85 -6.37 15.07
N ILE A 96 -1.84 -5.48 15.28
CA ILE A 96 -2.95 -5.75 16.21
C ILE A 96 -3.70 -7.02 15.81
N ILE A 97 -3.95 -7.21 14.50
CA ILE A 97 -4.66 -8.39 14.00
C ILE A 97 -3.77 -9.61 13.76
N ARG A 98 -2.48 -9.56 14.09
CA ARG A 98 -1.50 -10.65 13.89
C ARG A 98 -1.40 -11.15 12.44
N LYS A 99 -1.45 -10.24 11.47
CA LYS A 99 -1.35 -10.54 10.02
C LYS A 99 -0.13 -9.87 9.38
N GLU A 100 0.95 -9.74 10.14
CA GLU A 100 2.17 -9.03 9.75
C GLU A 100 2.85 -9.68 8.53
N LEU A 101 2.85 -11.02 8.47
CA LEU A 101 3.45 -11.78 7.37
C LEU A 101 2.74 -11.58 6.03
N LEU A 102 1.49 -11.11 6.05
CA LEU A 102 0.70 -10.83 4.86
C LEU A 102 0.94 -9.40 4.32
N ILE A 103 1.55 -8.51 5.10
CA ILE A 103 1.83 -7.12 4.69
C ILE A 103 2.65 -7.03 3.40
N PRO A 104 3.74 -7.81 3.18
CA PRO A 104 4.51 -7.70 1.94
C PRO A 104 3.69 -7.98 0.67
N VAL A 105 2.69 -8.87 0.78
CA VAL A 105 1.77 -9.18 -0.33
C VAL A 105 0.73 -8.08 -0.47
N LEU A 106 0.03 -7.75 0.63
CA LEU A 106 -1.05 -6.78 0.63
C LEU A 106 -0.58 -5.36 0.23
N CYS A 107 0.54 -4.93 0.80
CA CYS A 107 1.21 -3.68 0.48
C CYS A 107 2.21 -3.82 -0.66
N GLY A 108 2.03 -4.81 -1.56
CA GLY A 108 2.99 -5.14 -2.61
C GLY A 108 3.35 -3.96 -3.52
N ILE A 109 2.44 -3.00 -3.71
CA ILE A 109 2.73 -1.74 -4.43
C ILE A 109 3.74 -0.90 -3.66
N PHE A 110 3.48 -0.58 -2.39
CA PHE A 110 4.41 0.17 -1.54
C PHE A 110 5.77 -0.53 -1.43
N PHE A 111 5.74 -1.85 -1.37
CA PHE A 111 6.93 -2.67 -1.33
C PHE A 111 7.72 -2.60 -2.65
N ALA A 112 7.06 -2.74 -3.80
CA ALA A 112 7.68 -2.63 -5.12
C ALA A 112 8.27 -1.23 -5.36
N GLU A 113 7.55 -0.17 -4.97
CA GLU A 113 8.03 1.20 -5.03
C GLU A 113 9.29 1.40 -4.17
N SER A 114 9.28 0.90 -2.94
CA SER A 114 10.44 0.97 -2.03
C SER A 114 11.64 0.18 -2.55
N ILE A 115 11.42 -1.04 -3.06
CA ILE A 115 12.46 -1.87 -3.68
C ILE A 115 13.05 -1.17 -4.89
N SER A 116 12.23 -0.53 -5.72
CA SER A 116 12.72 0.16 -6.91
C SER A 116 13.72 1.27 -6.56
N VAL A 117 13.46 2.03 -5.49
CA VAL A 117 14.35 3.07 -4.98
C VAL A 117 15.63 2.45 -4.42
N MET A 118 15.52 1.40 -3.59
CA MET A 118 16.68 0.71 -3.02
C MET A 118 17.60 0.14 -4.11
N LEU A 119 17.04 -0.53 -5.12
CA LEU A 119 17.77 -1.07 -6.26
C LEU A 119 18.42 0.04 -7.09
N GLN A 120 17.67 1.12 -7.38
CA GLN A 120 18.18 2.24 -8.16
C GLN A 120 19.37 2.92 -7.48
N VAL A 121 19.23 3.27 -6.20
CA VAL A 121 20.28 3.94 -5.42
C VAL A 121 21.47 3.01 -5.21
N GLY A 122 21.22 1.74 -4.89
CA GLY A 122 22.26 0.73 -4.72
C GLY A 122 23.09 0.52 -5.99
N TYR A 123 22.41 0.37 -7.14
CA TYR A 123 23.07 0.18 -8.43
C TYR A 123 23.85 1.42 -8.87
N PHE A 124 23.26 2.61 -8.74
CA PHE A 124 23.93 3.86 -9.11
C PHE A 124 25.22 4.07 -8.29
N LYS A 125 25.18 3.80 -6.98
CA LYS A 125 26.37 3.86 -6.11
C LYS A 125 27.41 2.81 -6.51
N TYR A 126 26.97 1.58 -6.79
CA TYR A 126 27.86 0.49 -7.18
C TYR A 126 28.60 0.79 -8.50
N THR A 127 27.87 1.18 -9.55
CA THR A 127 28.50 1.44 -10.86
C THR A 127 29.38 2.69 -10.81
N LYS A 128 28.99 3.74 -10.07
CA LYS A 128 29.83 4.92 -9.88
C LYS A 128 31.16 4.57 -9.22
N LYS A 129 31.15 3.68 -8.23
CA LYS A 129 32.36 3.20 -7.55
C LYS A 129 33.23 2.29 -8.43
N ARG A 130 32.62 1.47 -9.30
CA ARG A 130 33.31 0.46 -10.12
C ARG A 130 33.79 0.98 -11.47
N LEU A 131 33.01 1.86 -12.11
CA LEU A 131 33.16 2.27 -13.50
C LEU A 131 33.40 3.78 -13.65
N GLY A 132 33.47 4.54 -12.55
CA GLY A 132 33.56 6.01 -12.56
C GLY A 132 32.24 6.73 -12.89
N GLU A 133 31.33 6.08 -13.61
CA GLU A 133 30.04 6.63 -14.01
C GLU A 133 28.84 5.92 -13.34
N GLY A 134 27.85 6.73 -12.93
CA GLY A 134 26.62 6.22 -12.34
C GLY A 134 25.61 5.81 -13.41
N LYS A 135 25.31 4.51 -13.49
CA LYS A 135 24.27 3.96 -14.37
C LYS A 135 22.98 3.78 -13.58
N ARG A 136 21.85 3.85 -14.27
CA ARG A 136 20.49 3.74 -13.70
C ARG A 136 19.81 2.48 -14.23
N ILE A 137 19.10 1.74 -13.38
CA ILE A 137 18.31 0.57 -13.78
C ILE A 137 17.00 1.03 -14.40
N PHE A 138 16.31 1.93 -13.69
CA PHE A 138 15.08 2.56 -14.14
C PHE A 138 15.37 3.96 -14.67
N LEU A 139 14.62 4.42 -15.67
CA LEU A 139 14.66 5.81 -16.16
C LEU A 139 14.57 6.83 -15.01
N MET A 140 13.69 6.58 -14.04
CA MET A 140 13.53 7.30 -12.79
C MET A 140 12.99 6.34 -11.74
N ALA A 141 13.33 6.53 -10.48
CA ALA A 141 12.72 5.84 -9.35
C ALA A 141 11.97 6.89 -8.50
N PRO A 142 10.81 6.56 -7.91
CA PRO A 142 10.17 5.23 -7.83
C PRO A 142 9.53 4.74 -9.16
N LEU A 143 8.94 3.54 -9.18
CA LEU A 143 8.41 2.86 -10.38
C LEU A 143 7.36 3.68 -11.13
N HIS A 144 6.48 4.38 -10.44
CA HIS A 144 5.48 5.21 -11.11
C HIS A 144 6.12 6.31 -11.99
N HIS A 145 7.22 6.93 -11.56
CA HIS A 145 7.97 7.88 -12.38
C HIS A 145 8.69 7.21 -13.55
N HIS A 146 9.10 5.94 -13.42
CA HIS A 146 9.62 5.17 -14.55
C HIS A 146 8.60 5.09 -15.69
N TYR A 147 7.35 4.81 -15.36
CA TYR A 147 6.27 4.72 -16.34
C TYR A 147 5.87 6.09 -16.91
N GLN A 148 5.85 7.15 -16.10
CA GLN A 148 5.67 8.52 -16.63
C GLN A 148 6.75 8.87 -17.66
N LYS A 149 8.03 8.57 -17.38
CA LYS A 149 9.13 8.82 -18.34
C LYS A 149 9.04 7.97 -19.62
N ARG A 150 8.30 6.86 -19.60
CA ARG A 150 7.96 6.08 -20.81
C ARG A 150 6.77 6.65 -21.60
N GLY A 151 6.19 7.77 -21.18
CA GLY A 151 5.08 8.45 -21.86
C GLY A 151 3.69 7.95 -21.45
N TYR A 152 3.56 7.23 -20.33
CA TYR A 152 2.24 6.85 -19.82
C TYR A 152 1.57 8.04 -19.12
N HIS A 153 0.29 8.26 -19.42
CA HIS A 153 -0.54 9.24 -18.71
C HIS A 153 -0.70 8.85 -17.24
N GLU A 154 -0.66 9.83 -16.34
CA GLU A 154 -0.68 9.64 -14.88
C GLU A 154 -1.88 8.82 -14.42
N SER A 155 -3.09 9.24 -14.80
CA SER A 155 -4.32 8.50 -14.47
C SER A 155 -4.27 7.04 -14.90
N LYS A 156 -3.66 6.73 -16.05
CA LYS A 156 -3.52 5.35 -16.54
C LYS A 156 -2.56 4.53 -15.67
N ILE A 157 -1.50 5.15 -15.15
CA ILE A 157 -0.58 4.50 -14.20
C ILE A 157 -1.34 4.20 -12.90
N VAL A 158 -2.04 5.20 -12.36
CA VAL A 158 -2.79 5.09 -11.10
C VAL A 158 -3.84 3.99 -11.16
N THR A 159 -4.69 3.99 -12.19
CA THR A 159 -5.72 2.95 -12.34
C THR A 159 -5.10 1.55 -12.48
N ARG A 160 -3.98 1.40 -13.19
CA ARG A 160 -3.29 0.10 -13.30
C ARG A 160 -2.71 -0.37 -11.98
N PHE A 161 -2.13 0.55 -11.20
CA PHE A 161 -1.64 0.23 -9.87
C PHE A 161 -2.80 -0.16 -8.96
N TRP A 162 -3.94 0.50 -9.03
CA TRP A 162 -5.14 0.09 -8.27
C TRP A 162 -5.63 -1.30 -8.68
N ILE A 163 -5.66 -1.63 -9.97
CA ILE A 163 -6.02 -2.98 -10.45
C ILE A 163 -5.08 -4.02 -9.83
N VAL A 164 -3.76 -3.78 -9.87
CA VAL A 164 -2.78 -4.68 -9.24
C VAL A 164 -3.00 -4.75 -7.72
N GLY A 165 -3.30 -3.63 -7.06
CA GLY A 165 -3.58 -3.57 -5.63
C GLY A 165 -4.81 -4.39 -5.24
N ILE A 166 -5.88 -4.32 -6.03
CA ILE A 166 -7.09 -5.14 -5.84
C ILE A 166 -6.75 -6.63 -6.02
N MET A 167 -5.96 -6.98 -7.05
CA MET A 167 -5.53 -8.37 -7.25
C MET A 167 -4.69 -8.89 -6.07
N LEU A 168 -3.76 -8.08 -5.55
CA LEU A 168 -2.97 -8.41 -4.36
C LEU A 168 -3.85 -8.56 -3.11
N ALA A 169 -4.85 -7.69 -2.93
CA ALA A 169 -5.82 -7.80 -1.86
C ALA A 169 -6.62 -9.11 -1.94
N ILE A 170 -7.11 -9.48 -3.12
CA ILE A 170 -7.82 -10.74 -3.35
C ILE A 170 -6.90 -11.93 -3.03
N ILE A 171 -5.67 -11.93 -3.54
CA ILE A 171 -4.68 -12.98 -3.23
C ILE A 171 -4.49 -13.10 -1.72
N THR A 172 -4.31 -11.97 -1.04
CA THR A 172 -4.12 -11.94 0.43
C THR A 172 -5.31 -12.54 1.17
N ILE A 173 -6.55 -12.24 0.75
CA ILE A 173 -7.77 -12.81 1.34
C ILE A 173 -7.84 -14.32 1.07
N VAL A 174 -7.54 -14.75 -0.15
CA VAL A 174 -7.57 -16.18 -0.52
C VAL A 174 -6.57 -16.97 0.31
N THR A 175 -5.39 -16.40 0.61
CA THR A 175 -4.36 -17.03 1.44
C THR A 175 -4.86 -17.40 2.83
N LEU A 176 -5.87 -16.72 3.39
CA LEU A 176 -6.48 -17.13 4.67
C LEU A 176 -7.05 -18.55 4.64
N LYS A 177 -7.50 -19.01 3.48
CA LYS A 177 -8.14 -20.32 3.32
C LYS A 177 -7.17 -21.40 2.86
N VAL A 178 -5.91 -21.04 2.59
CA VAL A 178 -4.90 -22.00 2.14
C VAL A 178 -4.44 -22.81 3.35
N ARG A 179 -4.95 -24.04 3.42
CA ARG A 179 -4.52 -25.10 4.32
C ARG A 179 -3.18 -25.68 3.86
#